data_AF-A0A973NYJ8-F1
#
_entry.id   AF-A0A973NYJ8-F1
#
_cell.length_a   1.000
_cell.length_b   1.000
_cell.length_c   1.000
_cell.angle_alpha   90.00
_cell.angle_beta   90.00
_cell.angle_gamma   90.00
#
_symmetry.space_group_name_H-M   'P 1'
#
loop_
_entity.id
_entity.type
_entity.pdbx_description
1 polymer ?
#
loop_
_entity_poly.entity_id
_entity_poly.type
_entity_poly.pdbx_seq_one_letter_code
_entity_poly.pdbx_strand_id
1 'polypeptide(L)'
;SLDVIRQARDFGLVTKSNLILGMGEEREEVSQALADLRAAGCDLVTITQYLRPSPRHHPVMRWVKPEEFVELAEEAREMGFGVMSGPLVRSSYRAGRLYQEAIEARRAAAAAVPA
;
A
#
# COMPACT_ATOMS: atom_id res chain seq x y z
N SER A 1 -4.10 -12.42 5.93
CA SER A 1 -4.55 -11.54 4.83
C SER A 1 -3.74 -11.68 3.54
N LEU A 2 -2.43 -11.97 3.58
CA LEU A 2 -1.63 -12.14 2.35
C LEU A 2 -2.18 -13.21 1.40
N ASP A 3 -2.72 -14.32 1.92
CA ASP A 3 -3.33 -15.36 1.06
C ASP A 3 -4.58 -14.87 0.30
N VAL A 4 -5.35 -13.94 0.87
CA VAL A 4 -6.52 -13.37 0.19
C VAL A 4 -6.06 -12.52 -1.00
N ILE A 5 -4.95 -11.78 -0.84
CA ILE A 5 -4.34 -11.04 -1.95
C ILE A 5 -3.86 -12.00 -3.03
N ARG A 6 -3.17 -13.10 -2.65
CA ARG A 6 -2.72 -14.12 -3.61
C ARG A 6 -3.88 -14.70 -4.39
N GLN A 7 -4.96 -15.13 -3.71
CA GLN A 7 -6.15 -15.68 -4.35
C GLN A 7 -6.79 -14.69 -5.34
N ALA A 8 -6.93 -13.42 -4.96
CA ALA A 8 -7.47 -12.39 -5.84
C ALA A 8 -6.57 -12.14 -7.06
N ARG A 9 -5.25 -12.13 -6.87
CA ARG A 9 -4.25 -12.02 -7.94
C ARG A 9 -4.34 -13.23 -8.88
N ASP A 10 -4.43 -14.44 -8.34
CA ASP A 10 -4.53 -15.68 -9.12
C ASP A 10 -5.82 -15.73 -9.95
N PHE A 11 -6.89 -15.09 -9.47
CA PHE A 11 -8.13 -14.86 -10.22
C PHE A 11 -8.01 -13.74 -11.29
N GLY A 12 -6.85 -13.09 -11.41
CA GLY A 12 -6.57 -12.04 -12.39
C GLY A 12 -6.98 -10.62 -11.96
N LEU A 13 -7.42 -10.42 -10.72
CA LEU A 13 -7.88 -9.10 -10.25
C LEU A 13 -6.71 -8.15 -9.97
N VAL A 14 -6.97 -6.85 -10.07
CA VAL A 14 -6.09 -5.83 -9.48
C VAL A 14 -6.35 -5.83 -7.97
N THR A 15 -5.27 -5.91 -7.20
CA THR A 15 -5.32 -6.08 -5.75
C THR A 15 -4.84 -4.84 -5.04
N LYS A 16 -5.40 -4.59 -3.85
CA LYS A 16 -5.06 -3.43 -3.03
C LYS A 16 -5.00 -3.82 -1.55
N SER A 17 -4.04 -3.23 -0.84
CA SER A 17 -3.95 -3.29 0.62
C SER A 17 -3.67 -1.91 1.23
N ASN A 18 -3.63 -1.86 2.56
CA ASN A 18 -3.36 -0.64 3.32
C ASN A 18 -2.52 -0.94 4.57
N LEU A 19 -1.55 -0.07 4.86
CA LEU A 19 -0.83 -0.02 6.14
C LEU A 19 -1.25 1.24 6.91
N ILE A 20 -1.64 1.06 8.17
CA ILE A 20 -1.95 2.16 9.09
C ILE A 20 -0.78 2.26 10.07
N LEU A 21 -0.13 3.42 10.11
CA LEU A 21 1.05 3.71 10.91
C LEU A 21 0.71 4.46 12.20
N GLY A 22 1.62 4.48 13.16
CA GLY A 22 1.45 5.10 14.46
C GLY A 22 0.77 4.19 15.49
N MET A 23 0.76 2.88 15.24
CA MET A 23 0.23 1.87 16.18
C MET A 23 1.33 1.19 16.99
N GLY A 24 2.61 1.51 16.75
CA GLY A 24 3.75 1.03 17.52
C GLY A 24 4.77 0.24 16.69
N GLU A 25 4.58 0.22 15.38
CA GLU A 25 5.50 -0.36 14.42
C GLU A 25 6.79 0.44 14.26
N GLU A 26 7.89 -0.27 13.99
CA GLU A 26 9.17 0.30 13.59
C GLU A 26 9.29 0.44 12.07
N ARG A 27 10.20 1.29 11.59
CA ARG A 27 10.36 1.60 10.15
C ARG A 27 10.65 0.36 9.32
N GLU A 28 11.47 -0.54 9.84
CA GLU A 28 11.89 -1.79 9.19
C GLU A 28 10.72 -2.79 9.07
N GLU A 29 9.79 -2.79 10.05
CA GLU A 29 8.59 -3.63 10.00
C GLU A 29 7.64 -3.17 8.89
N VAL A 30 7.56 -1.85 8.67
CA VAL A 30 6.79 -1.28 7.55
C VAL A 30 7.39 -1.69 6.22
N SER A 31 8.72 -1.59 6.07
CA SER A 31 9.44 -2.04 4.88
C SER A 31 9.26 -3.52 4.61
N GLN A 32 9.37 -4.37 5.64
CA GLN A 32 9.13 -5.81 5.52
C GLN A 32 7.68 -6.10 5.11
N ALA A 33 6.71 -5.40 5.71
CA ALA A 33 5.29 -5.57 5.35
C ALA A 33 5.01 -5.16 3.89
N LEU A 34 5.67 -4.12 3.37
CA LEU A 34 5.58 -3.75 1.95
C LEU A 34 6.16 -4.85 1.06
N ALA A 35 7.33 -5.39 1.41
CA ALA A 35 7.94 -6.51 0.69
C ALA A 35 7.04 -7.76 0.69
N ASP A 36 6.44 -8.11 1.82
CA ASP A 36 5.53 -9.25 1.95
C ASP A 36 4.25 -9.07 1.13
N LEU A 37 3.67 -7.86 1.15
CA LEU A 37 2.53 -7.51 0.30
C LEU A 37 2.88 -7.64 -1.18
N ARG A 38 4.07 -7.19 -1.57
CA ARG A 38 4.51 -7.27 -2.96
C ARG A 38 4.72 -8.72 -3.40
N ALA A 39 5.38 -9.52 -2.56
CA ALA A 39 5.59 -10.94 -2.78
C ALA A 39 4.27 -11.72 -2.87
N ALA A 40 3.22 -11.26 -2.16
CA ALA A 40 1.87 -11.81 -2.29
C ALA A 40 1.14 -11.39 -3.59
N GLY A 41 1.74 -10.53 -4.41
CA GLY A 41 1.16 -10.06 -5.67
C GLY A 41 0.30 -8.80 -5.54
N CYS A 42 0.42 -8.06 -4.45
CA CYS A 42 -0.33 -6.82 -4.25
C CYS A 42 0.10 -5.74 -5.27
N ASP A 43 -0.84 -5.15 -6.01
CA ASP A 43 -0.56 -4.11 -7.02
C ASP A 43 -0.56 -2.71 -6.40
N LEU A 44 -1.49 -2.46 -5.48
CA LEU A 44 -1.75 -1.13 -4.93
C LEU A 44 -1.61 -1.11 -3.41
N VAL A 45 -1.02 -0.05 -2.88
CA VAL A 45 -0.91 0.15 -1.43
C VAL A 45 -1.25 1.57 -1.02
N THR A 46 -1.99 1.71 0.08
CA THR A 46 -2.14 2.98 0.78
C THR A 46 -1.41 2.95 2.11
N ILE A 47 -0.70 4.03 2.45
CA ILE A 47 0.03 4.18 3.71
C ILE A 47 -0.51 5.40 4.42
N THR A 48 -0.95 5.24 5.67
CA THR A 48 -1.73 6.26 6.37
C THR A 48 -1.40 6.39 7.85
N GLN A 49 -1.77 7.50 8.48
CA GLN A 49 -1.70 7.69 9.92
C GLN A 49 -2.94 7.10 10.61
N TYR A 50 -2.70 6.36 11.69
CA TYR A 50 -3.72 5.97 12.64
C TYR A 50 -4.27 7.20 13.36
N LEU A 51 -5.57 7.42 13.23
CA LEU A 51 -6.31 8.38 14.04
C LEU A 51 -7.18 7.61 15.01
N ARG A 52 -6.83 7.68 16.29
CA ARG A 52 -7.55 6.99 17.37
C ARG A 52 -9.00 7.49 17.43
N PRO A 53 -10.02 6.62 17.21
CA PRO A 53 -11.41 7.07 17.19
C PRO A 53 -11.97 7.47 18.56
N SER A 54 -11.51 6.82 19.64
CA SER A 54 -11.92 7.14 21.01
C SER A 54 -10.90 6.66 22.03
N PRO A 55 -11.00 7.10 23.31
CA PRO A 55 -10.11 6.65 24.39
C PRO A 55 -10.16 5.14 24.70
N ARG A 56 -11.11 4.38 24.13
CA ARG A 56 -11.18 2.91 24.28
C ARG A 56 -10.39 2.15 23.21
N HIS A 57 -10.00 2.82 22.13
CA HIS A 57 -9.22 2.20 21.06
C HIS A 57 -7.73 2.25 21.37
N HIS A 58 -6.93 1.51 20.60
CA HIS A 58 -5.46 1.52 20.70
C HIS A 58 -4.94 2.97 20.78
N PRO A 59 -4.00 3.31 21.68
CA PRO A 59 -3.39 4.63 21.73
C PRO A 59 -2.61 4.92 20.43
N VAL A 60 -2.45 6.20 20.09
CA VAL A 60 -1.50 6.57 19.05
C VAL A 60 -0.11 6.48 19.67
N MET A 61 0.74 5.59 19.16
CA MET A 61 2.09 5.38 19.66
C MET A 61 3.07 6.39 19.05
N ARG A 62 2.83 6.81 17.81
CA ARG A 62 3.67 7.75 17.08
C ARG A 62 2.85 8.55 16.07
N TRP A 63 3.21 9.82 15.90
CA TRP A 63 2.76 10.65 14.78
C TRP A 63 3.86 10.64 13.72
N VAL A 64 3.60 9.98 12.61
CA VAL A 64 4.57 9.84 11.52
C VAL A 64 4.73 11.18 10.81
N LYS A 65 5.98 11.58 10.56
CA LYS A 65 6.26 12.86 9.92
C LYS A 65 5.88 12.82 8.43
N PRO A 66 5.50 13.96 7.83
CA PRO A 66 5.20 14.04 6.40
C PRO A 66 6.33 13.49 5.51
N GLU A 67 7.58 13.71 5.87
CA GLU A 67 8.76 13.27 5.11
C GLU A 67 8.88 11.74 5.09
N GLU A 68 8.58 11.06 6.21
CA GLU A 68 8.59 9.59 6.27
C GLU A 68 7.53 8.99 5.33
N PHE A 69 6.38 9.65 5.14
CA PHE A 69 5.39 9.20 4.14
C PHE A 69 5.90 9.34 2.71
N VAL A 70 6.74 10.35 2.42
CA VAL A 70 7.36 10.53 1.10
C VAL A 70 8.37 9.41 0.85
N GLU A 71 9.26 9.16 1.81
CA GLU A 71 10.26 8.07 1.73
C GLU A 71 9.59 6.70 1.53
N LEU A 72 8.54 6.41 2.30
CA LEU A 72 7.75 5.18 2.16
C LEU A 72 7.07 5.07 0.80
N ALA A 73 6.63 6.18 0.23
CA ALA A 73 6.03 6.18 -1.10
C ALA A 73 7.07 5.91 -2.19
N GLU A 74 8.27 6.46 -2.06
CA GLU A 74 9.38 6.20 -2.99
C GLU A 74 9.78 4.73 -2.93
N GLU A 75 10.02 4.20 -1.74
CA GLU A 75 10.32 2.79 -1.50
C GLU A 75 9.23 1.86 -2.10
N ALA A 76 7.94 2.14 -1.85
CA ALA A 76 6.87 1.34 -2.42
C ALA A 76 6.82 1.42 -3.96
N ARG A 77 7.11 2.58 -4.56
CA ARG A 77 7.19 2.70 -6.03
C ARG A 77 8.34 1.89 -6.59
N GLU A 78 9.50 1.90 -5.95
CA GLU A 78 10.66 1.09 -6.34
C GLU A 78 10.38 -0.41 -6.27
N MET A 79 9.58 -0.85 -5.29
CA MET A 79 9.06 -2.23 -5.22
C MET A 79 8.00 -2.57 -6.30
N GLY A 80 7.53 -1.57 -7.06
CA GLY A 80 6.58 -1.74 -8.15
C GLY A 80 5.10 -1.59 -7.75
N PHE A 81 4.79 -0.90 -6.64
CA PHE A 81 3.42 -0.58 -6.28
C PHE A 81 2.91 0.69 -6.98
N GLY A 82 1.61 0.70 -7.28
CA GLY A 82 0.86 1.96 -7.29
C GLY A 82 0.57 2.39 -5.85
N VAL A 83 1.07 3.55 -5.42
CA VAL A 83 1.02 3.96 -4.00
C VAL A 83 0.38 5.33 -3.78
N MET A 84 -0.40 5.43 -2.70
CA MET A 84 -0.70 6.72 -2.06
C MET A 84 -0.30 6.68 -0.59
N SER A 85 0.48 7.67 -0.17
CA SER A 85 1.05 7.75 1.16
C SER A 85 0.80 9.13 1.75
N GLY A 86 0.35 9.20 3.00
CA GLY A 86 0.18 10.46 3.71
C GLY A 86 -0.78 10.36 4.89
N PRO A 87 -0.75 11.35 5.81
CA PRO A 87 -1.42 11.25 7.11
C PRO A 87 -2.95 11.12 7.00
N LEU A 88 -3.55 11.75 5.99
CA LEU A 88 -5.01 11.73 5.77
C LEU A 88 -5.43 10.81 4.62
N VAL A 89 -4.50 10.07 4.01
CA VAL A 89 -4.83 9.06 3.00
C VAL A 89 -5.72 8.00 3.64
N ARG A 90 -6.68 7.45 2.90
CA ARG A 90 -7.51 6.32 3.33
C ARG A 90 -7.60 5.33 2.18
N SER A 91 -8.06 4.12 2.47
CA SER A 91 -8.18 3.04 1.48
C SER A 91 -8.96 3.44 0.22
N SER A 92 -9.96 4.32 0.32
CA SER A 92 -10.74 4.83 -0.81
C SER A 92 -10.26 6.17 -1.38
N TYR A 93 -9.30 6.84 -0.74
CA TYR A 93 -8.84 8.16 -1.16
C TYR A 93 -8.23 8.10 -2.57
N ARG A 94 -8.84 8.83 -3.51
CA ARG A 94 -8.45 8.88 -4.93
C ARG A 94 -8.26 7.49 -5.57
N ALA A 95 -9.03 6.49 -5.12
CA ALA A 95 -8.91 5.11 -5.58
C ALA A 95 -9.09 4.95 -7.10
N GLY A 96 -9.95 5.77 -7.73
CA GLY A 96 -10.13 5.75 -9.19
C GLY A 96 -8.85 6.09 -9.95
N ARG A 97 -8.08 7.09 -9.50
CA ARG A 97 -6.77 7.44 -10.09
C ARG A 97 -5.77 6.30 -9.93
N LEU A 98 -5.66 5.77 -8.71
CA LEU A 98 -4.73 4.70 -8.39
C LEU A 98 -5.03 3.42 -9.21
N TYR A 99 -6.31 3.13 -9.43
CA TYR A 99 -6.74 2.03 -10.27
C TYR A 99 -6.37 2.21 -11.74
N GLN A 100 -6.53 3.42 -12.30
CA GLN A 100 -6.11 3.69 -13.68
C GLN A 100 -4.60 3.48 -13.85
N GLU A 101 -3.79 4.00 -12.92
CA GLU A 101 -2.32 3.81 -12.92
C GLU A 101 -1.94 2.31 -12.92
N ALA A 102 -2.63 1.48 -12.12
CA ALA A 102 -2.42 0.02 -12.12
C ALA A 102 -2.81 -0.67 -13.43
N ILE A 103 -3.96 -0.30 -14.01
CA ILE A 103 -4.43 -0.87 -15.27
C ILE A 103 -3.50 -0.51 -16.42
N GLU A 104 -3.02 0.73 -16.48
CA GLU A 104 -2.05 1.20 -17.47
C GLU A 104 -0.72 0.44 -17.34
N ALA A 105 -0.20 0.27 -16.12
CA ALA A 105 1.03 -0.50 -15.87
C ALA A 105 0.89 -1.97 -16.31
N ARG A 106 -0.25 -2.62 -16.01
CA ARG A 106 -0.51 -4.01 -16.45
C ARG A 106 -0.61 -4.13 -17.97
N ARG A 107 -1.26 -3.17 -18.64
CA ARG A 107 -1.35 -3.14 -20.11
C ARG A 107 0.03 -2.99 -20.76
N ALA A 108 0.86 -2.09 -20.23
CA ALA A 108 2.22 -1.90 -20.71
C ALA A 108 3.07 -3.17 -20.53
N ALA A 109 2.96 -3.85 -19.39
CA ALA A 109 3.66 -5.11 -19.14
C ALA A 109 3.21 -6.24 -20.09
N ALA A 110 1.91 -6.36 -20.35
CA ALA A 110 1.37 -7.36 -21.29
C ALA A 110 1.82 -7.11 -22.74
N ALA A 111 1.95 -5.85 -23.15
CA ALA A 111 2.43 -5.49 -24.48
C ALA A 111 3.94 -5.70 -24.67
N ALA A 112 4.72 -5.77 -23.59
CA ALA A 112 6.18 -5.93 -23.61
C ALA A 112 6.65 -7.38 -23.67
N VAL A 113 5.75 -8.38 -23.54
CA VAL A 113 6.09 -9.80 -23.68
C VAL A 113 5.99 -10.17 -25.17
N PRO A 114 7.10 -10.43 -25.89
CA PRO A 114 7.05 -10.89 -27.27
C PRO A 114 6.41 -12.28 -27.36
N ALA A 115 5.69 -12.52 -28.45
CA ALA A 115 4.96 -13.77 -28.75
C ALA A 115 5.86 -15.01 -28.82
#